data_AF-A0AA97CZA7-F1
#
_entry.id   AF-A0AA97CZA7-F1
#
_cell.length_a   1.000
_cell.length_b   1.000
_cell.length_c   1.000
_cell.angle_alpha   90.00
_cell.angle_beta   90.00
_cell.angle_gamma   90.00
#
_symmetry.space_group_name_H-M   'P 1'
#
loop_
_entity.id
_entity.type
_entity.pdbx_description
1 polymer ?
#
loop_
_entity_poly.entity_id
_entity_poly.type
_entity_poly.pdbx_seq_one_letter_code
_entity_poly.pdbx_strand_id
1 'polypeptide(L)'
;MFSWFRKKKEVFLCPEVNGIVAENGQPITNLEIIRALTYIDGVERRDTVTTGKYGHFHFPKKTILTSIPNKLISEDRVHQKIVIEKDDQSIIGLWGATQLGIDEIPEYTDKLKFLNCELTNPLVRFEFKNNTNEQLNRVATSICTWKEDYIPTWIMEDGEEKYEIHNGDLNNLTERFTGKKVEQ
;
A
#
# COMPACT_ATOMS: atom_id res chain seq x y z
N MET A 1 -27.96 36.70 5.87
CA MET A 1 -28.07 35.28 6.24
C MET A 1 -27.82 34.41 5.00
N PHE A 2 -26.61 33.92 4.77
CA PHE A 2 -26.36 32.87 3.78
C PHE A 2 -25.21 32.01 4.30
N SER A 3 -25.51 31.15 5.28
CA SER A 3 -24.61 30.05 5.62
C SER A 3 -24.65 29.04 4.48
N TRP A 4 -23.88 29.29 3.43
CA TRP A 4 -23.56 28.32 2.39
C TRP A 4 -22.69 27.24 3.04
N PHE A 5 -23.32 26.31 3.74
CA PHE A 5 -22.66 25.07 4.15
C PHE A 5 -22.12 24.42 2.86
N ARG A 6 -20.80 24.45 2.67
CA ARG A 6 -20.18 23.78 1.51
C ARG A 6 -20.60 22.31 1.57
N LYS A 7 -21.36 21.86 0.57
CA LYS A 7 -21.88 20.48 0.49
C LYS A 7 -20.71 19.51 0.67
N LYS A 8 -20.76 18.66 1.69
CA LYS A 8 -19.73 17.64 1.87
C LYS A 8 -19.89 16.58 0.78
N LYS A 9 -18.77 16.03 0.33
CA LYS A 9 -18.69 14.88 -0.57
C LYS A 9 -18.09 13.71 0.21
N GLU A 10 -18.53 12.51 -0.16
CA GLU A 10 -17.83 11.31 0.26
C GLU A 10 -16.47 11.26 -0.46
N VAL A 11 -15.43 10.91 0.27
CA VAL A 11 -14.09 10.65 -0.25
C VAL A 11 -13.75 9.22 0.13
N PHE A 12 -13.47 8.41 -0.88
CA PHE A 12 -12.99 7.06 -0.73
C PHE A 12 -11.53 7.08 -0.26
N LEU A 13 -11.23 6.38 0.84
CA LEU A 13 -9.87 6.31 1.36
C LEU A 13 -9.19 4.98 1.07
N CYS A 14 -9.91 3.87 1.25
CA CYS A 14 -9.35 2.53 1.11
C CYS A 14 -10.49 1.54 0.88
N PRO A 15 -10.32 0.54 -0.02
CA PRO A 15 -11.28 -0.54 -0.17
C PRO A 15 -11.32 -1.41 1.09
N GLU A 16 -12.17 -2.43 1.05
CA GLU A 16 -11.99 -3.57 1.93
C GLU A 16 -10.60 -4.19 1.69
N VAL A 17 -9.93 -4.59 2.77
CA VAL A 17 -8.63 -5.24 2.70
C VAL A 17 -8.75 -6.60 3.36
N ASN A 18 -8.34 -7.65 2.65
CA ASN A 18 -8.16 -8.97 3.24
C ASN A 18 -6.71 -9.40 3.05
N GLY A 19 -6.19 -10.22 3.95
CA GLY A 19 -4.85 -10.77 3.76
C GLY A 19 -4.48 -11.89 4.72
N ILE A 20 -3.30 -12.44 4.50
CA ILE A 20 -2.60 -13.37 5.37
C ILE A 20 -1.19 -12.85 5.60
N VAL A 21 -0.71 -12.99 6.83
CA VAL A 21 0.71 -12.82 7.16
C VAL A 21 1.31 -14.17 7.57
N ALA A 22 2.41 -14.55 6.93
CA ALA A 22 3.21 -15.71 7.26
C ALA A 22 4.67 -15.32 7.50
N GLU A 23 5.40 -16.18 8.23
CA GLU A 23 6.86 -16.15 8.35
C GLU A 23 7.40 -17.55 8.02
N ASN A 24 8.31 -17.66 7.06
CA ASN A 24 8.84 -18.93 6.57
C ASN A 24 7.73 -19.92 6.15
N GLY A 25 6.67 -19.40 5.53
CA GLY A 25 5.49 -20.17 5.13
C GLY A 25 4.56 -20.58 6.28
N GLN A 26 4.86 -20.22 7.52
CA GLN A 26 4.00 -20.48 8.68
C GLN A 26 3.12 -19.26 9.00
N PRO A 27 1.79 -19.39 9.00
CA PRO A 27 0.92 -18.25 9.30
C PRO A 27 1.09 -17.73 10.73
N ILE A 28 1.14 -16.40 10.88
CA ILE A 28 1.37 -15.75 12.17
C ILE A 28 0.04 -15.31 12.78
N THR A 29 -0.33 -15.89 13.92
CA THR A 29 -1.53 -15.54 14.69
C THR A 29 -1.22 -14.51 15.77
N ASN A 30 -2.22 -13.73 16.20
CA ASN A 30 -2.08 -12.72 17.26
C ASN A 30 -1.10 -11.58 16.94
N LEU A 31 -0.88 -11.31 15.66
CA LEU A 31 -0.05 -10.21 15.18
C LEU A 31 -0.92 -8.96 14.99
N GLU A 32 -0.50 -7.84 15.56
CA GLU A 32 -1.17 -6.55 15.35
C GLU A 32 -0.83 -5.97 13.97
N ILE A 33 -1.87 -5.69 13.17
CA ILE A 33 -1.78 -5.04 11.87
C ILE A 33 -2.44 -3.69 11.96
N ILE A 34 -1.75 -2.67 11.48
CA ILE A 34 -2.20 -1.28 11.52
C ILE A 34 -2.45 -0.80 10.09
N ARG A 35 -3.58 -0.14 9.86
CA ARG A 35 -3.84 0.62 8.64
C ARG A 35 -3.90 2.11 8.98
N ALA A 36 -3.10 2.90 8.28
CA ALA A 36 -3.06 4.35 8.39
C ALA A 36 -3.41 4.99 7.05
N LEU A 37 -4.44 5.84 7.06
CA LEU A 37 -4.99 6.48 5.86
C LEU A 37 -4.98 8.00 6.03
N THR A 38 -4.39 8.71 5.08
CA THR A 38 -4.28 10.17 5.13
C THR A 38 -4.76 10.78 3.83
N TYR A 39 -5.80 11.60 3.92
CA TYR A 39 -6.24 12.44 2.80
C TYR A 39 -5.52 13.80 2.86
N ILE A 40 -5.73 14.68 1.89
CA ILE A 40 -5.08 16.01 1.84
C ILE A 40 -5.46 16.95 3.00
N ASP A 41 -6.34 16.53 3.90
CA ASP A 41 -6.57 17.21 5.18
C ASP A 41 -5.43 17.03 6.19
N GLY A 42 -4.48 16.14 5.91
CA GLY A 42 -3.34 15.84 6.78
C GLY A 42 -3.73 15.07 8.05
N VAL A 43 -5.00 14.66 8.19
CA VAL A 43 -5.48 13.91 9.35
C VAL A 43 -5.25 12.43 9.09
N GLU A 44 -4.32 11.84 9.82
CA GLU A 44 -4.11 10.40 9.82
C GLU A 44 -5.29 9.69 10.48
N ARG A 45 -5.84 8.70 9.79
CA ARG A 45 -6.92 7.83 10.26
C ARG A 45 -6.36 6.44 10.41
N ARG A 46 -6.04 6.10 11.66
CA ARG A 46 -5.50 4.80 12.05
C ARG A 46 -6.63 3.87 12.50
N ASP A 47 -6.64 2.65 11.98
CA ASP A 47 -7.35 1.52 12.59
C ASP A 47 -6.45 0.29 12.66
N THR A 48 -6.77 -0.61 13.59
CA THR A 48 -5.92 -1.76 13.95
C THR A 48 -6.77 -3.02 14.00
N VAL A 49 -6.21 -4.13 13.55
CA VAL A 49 -6.78 -5.47 13.69
C VAL A 49 -5.70 -6.46 14.09
N THR A 50 -6.10 -7.58 14.68
CA THR A 50 -5.18 -8.65 15.07
C THR A 50 -5.38 -9.84 14.14
N THR A 51 -4.28 -10.46 13.68
CA THR A 51 -4.38 -11.66 12.85
C THR A 51 -5.05 -12.80 13.61
N GLY A 52 -6.05 -13.40 12.97
CA GLY A 52 -6.77 -14.55 13.49
C GLY A 52 -6.08 -15.86 13.20
N LYS A 53 -6.85 -16.94 13.22
CA LYS A 53 -6.39 -18.27 12.83
C LYS A 53 -5.85 -18.25 11.39
N TYR A 54 -4.79 -19.02 11.14
CA TYR A 54 -4.11 -19.08 9.84
C TYR A 54 -3.58 -17.72 9.34
N GLY A 55 -3.28 -16.79 10.26
CA GLY A 55 -2.63 -15.52 9.94
C GLY A 55 -3.50 -14.50 9.19
N HIS A 56 -4.81 -14.74 9.10
CA HIS A 56 -5.72 -13.86 8.39
C HIS A 56 -5.97 -12.53 9.10
N PHE A 57 -6.07 -11.44 8.34
CA PHE A 57 -6.59 -10.16 8.81
C PHE A 57 -7.58 -9.55 7.82
N HIS A 58 -8.41 -8.64 8.31
CA HIS A 58 -9.43 -7.97 7.51
C HIS A 58 -9.63 -6.53 7.99
N PHE A 59 -9.67 -5.58 7.06
CA PHE A 59 -10.13 -4.22 7.33
C PHE A 59 -11.35 -3.89 6.46
N PRO A 60 -12.40 -3.28 7.02
CA PRO A 60 -13.53 -2.83 6.23
C PRO A 60 -13.15 -1.63 5.34
N LYS A 61 -13.91 -1.43 4.26
CA LYS A 61 -13.85 -0.23 3.41
C LYS A 61 -13.91 1.04 4.26
N LYS A 62 -13.11 2.05 3.90
CA LYS A 62 -13.06 3.34 4.59
C LYS A 62 -13.39 4.49 3.65
N THR A 63 -14.35 5.31 4.06
CA THR A 63 -14.69 6.59 3.43
C THR A 63 -14.76 7.69 4.48
N ILE A 64 -14.72 8.95 4.05
CA ILE A 64 -14.93 10.12 4.90
C ILE A 64 -15.88 11.10 4.23
N LEU A 65 -16.57 11.92 5.03
CA LEU A 65 -17.45 12.97 4.53
C LEU A 65 -16.82 14.35 4.78
N THR A 66 -16.37 15.01 3.71
CA THR A 66 -15.63 16.29 3.81
C THR A 66 -16.01 17.27 2.69
N SER A 67 -15.86 18.57 2.95
CA SER A 67 -16.10 19.62 1.95
C SER A 67 -14.84 20.03 1.18
N ILE A 68 -13.69 19.44 1.49
CA ILE A 68 -12.38 19.78 0.91
C ILE A 68 -12.34 19.60 -0.62
N PRO A 69 -12.89 18.53 -1.23
CA PRO A 69 -12.86 18.37 -2.69
C PRO A 69 -13.59 19.49 -3.46
N ASN A 70 -14.35 20.35 -2.79
CA ASN A 70 -14.96 21.52 -3.42
C ASN A 70 -14.02 22.73 -3.50
N LYS A 71 -12.80 22.63 -2.95
CA LYS A 71 -11.78 23.68 -3.05
C LYS A 71 -11.05 23.50 -4.38
N LEU A 72 -10.99 24.54 -5.21
CA LEU A 72 -10.34 24.50 -6.54
C LEU A 72 -8.79 24.43 -6.52
N ILE A 73 -8.14 24.30 -5.36
CA ILE A 73 -6.72 24.65 -5.19
C ILE A 73 -5.84 23.44 -4.83
N SER A 74 -6.36 22.21 -4.85
CA SER A 74 -5.59 21.02 -4.48
C SER A 74 -5.93 19.81 -5.33
N GLU A 75 -4.90 19.12 -5.81
CA GLU A 75 -5.04 17.79 -6.41
C GLU A 75 -5.32 16.77 -5.29
N ASP A 76 -6.55 16.23 -5.29
CA ASP A 76 -6.98 15.22 -4.34
C ASP A 76 -6.07 13.98 -4.40
N ARG A 77 -5.65 13.52 -3.23
CA ARG A 77 -4.89 12.27 -3.08
C ARG A 77 -5.14 11.63 -1.72
N VAL A 78 -4.98 10.32 -1.68
CA VAL A 78 -5.04 9.52 -0.47
C VAL A 78 -3.77 8.71 -0.33
N HIS A 79 -3.10 8.86 0.80
CA HIS A 79 -1.98 8.02 1.20
C HIS A 79 -2.52 6.83 2.00
N GLN A 80 -2.11 5.63 1.60
CA GLN A 80 -2.49 4.38 2.22
C GLN A 80 -1.24 3.69 2.75
N LYS A 81 -1.27 3.27 4.01
CA LYS A 81 -0.24 2.43 4.62
C LYS A 81 -0.91 1.30 5.39
N ILE A 82 -0.40 0.08 5.25
CA ILE A 82 -0.72 -1.06 6.11
C ILE A 82 0.61 -1.61 6.59
N VAL A 83 0.78 -1.68 7.91
CA VAL A 83 2.07 -1.95 8.53
C VAL A 83 1.95 -2.86 9.74
N ILE A 84 3.07 -3.46 10.10
CA ILE A 84 3.30 -4.06 11.41
C ILE A 84 4.33 -3.17 12.11
N GLU A 85 4.07 -2.82 13.36
CA GLU A 85 5.04 -2.17 14.26
C GLU A 85 5.57 -3.23 15.20
N LYS A 86 6.90 -3.42 15.23
CA LYS A 86 7.56 -4.37 16.12
C LYS A 86 8.02 -3.69 17.41
N ASP A 87 8.29 -4.49 18.44
CA ASP A 87 8.75 -4.02 19.75
C ASP A 87 10.05 -3.21 19.69
N ASP A 88 10.91 -3.51 18.71
CA ASP A 88 12.17 -2.80 18.44
C ASP A 88 11.99 -1.50 17.65
N GLN A 89 10.74 -1.02 17.51
CA GLN A 89 10.32 0.15 16.74
C GLN A 89 10.51 0.00 15.23
N SER A 90 10.90 -1.18 14.73
CA SER A 90 10.94 -1.42 13.29
C SER A 90 9.53 -1.49 12.72
N ILE A 91 9.38 -0.99 11.48
CA ILE A 91 8.12 -0.94 10.76
C ILE A 91 8.24 -1.83 9.53
N ILE A 92 7.35 -2.83 9.42
CA ILE A 92 7.25 -3.66 8.23
C ILE A 92 6.06 -3.20 7.40
N GLY A 93 6.33 -2.78 6.15
CA GLY A 93 5.30 -2.32 5.21
C GLY A 93 4.62 -3.47 4.48
N LEU A 94 3.40 -3.81 4.89
CA LEU A 94 2.55 -4.74 4.14
C LEU A 94 1.97 -4.09 2.88
N TRP A 95 1.67 -2.80 2.93
CA TRP A 95 1.18 -2.04 1.78
C TRP A 95 1.51 -0.56 1.92
N GLY A 96 1.94 0.07 0.83
CA GLY A 96 2.15 1.51 0.74
C GLY A 96 1.77 2.03 -0.64
N ALA A 97 0.86 2.99 -0.72
CA ALA A 97 0.48 3.60 -1.99
C ALA A 97 -0.03 5.03 -1.83
N THR A 98 0.02 5.80 -2.91
CA THR A 98 -0.71 7.07 -3.04
C THR A 98 -1.69 6.95 -4.18
N GLN A 99 -2.98 7.01 -3.86
CA GLN A 99 -4.06 7.04 -4.82
C GLN A 99 -4.40 8.49 -5.16
N LEU A 100 -4.59 8.81 -6.45
CA LEU A 100 -5.06 10.13 -6.88
C LEU A 100 -6.59 10.17 -6.94
N GLY A 101 -7.17 11.32 -6.63
CA GLY A 101 -8.61 11.55 -6.64
C GLY A 101 -9.31 11.17 -5.34
N ILE A 102 -10.64 11.19 -5.39
CA ILE A 102 -11.54 10.94 -4.25
C ILE A 102 -12.40 9.69 -4.41
N ASP A 103 -12.36 9.08 -5.60
CA ASP A 103 -13.18 7.94 -5.96
C ASP A 103 -12.39 6.64 -5.79
N GLU A 104 -13.11 5.53 -5.68
CA GLU A 104 -12.52 4.20 -5.70
C GLU A 104 -11.85 3.92 -7.04
N ILE A 105 -10.60 3.45 -7.02
CA ILE A 105 -9.87 3.02 -8.21
C ILE A 105 -9.80 1.48 -8.22
N PRO A 106 -10.40 0.81 -9.22
CA PRO A 106 -10.48 -0.64 -9.28
C PRO A 106 -9.14 -1.35 -9.14
N GLU A 107 -8.08 -0.80 -9.74
CA GLU A 107 -6.75 -1.43 -9.74
C GLU A 107 -6.16 -1.54 -8.33
N TYR A 108 -6.35 -0.54 -7.47
CA TYR A 108 -5.96 -0.64 -6.06
C TYR A 108 -6.85 -1.61 -5.28
N THR A 109 -8.15 -1.63 -5.62
CA THR A 109 -9.13 -2.55 -5.02
C THR A 109 -8.78 -4.01 -5.32
N ASP A 110 -8.36 -4.31 -6.54
CA ASP A 110 -7.95 -5.65 -6.94
C ASP A 110 -6.69 -6.12 -6.18
N LYS A 111 -5.71 -5.23 -5.96
CA LYS A 111 -4.53 -5.56 -5.12
C LYS A 111 -4.89 -5.79 -3.66
N LEU A 112 -5.69 -4.89 -3.09
CA LEU A 112 -6.06 -4.92 -1.67
C LEU A 112 -7.11 -5.98 -1.33
N LYS A 113 -7.81 -6.52 -2.34
CA LYS A 113 -8.73 -7.65 -2.18
C LYS A 113 -8.08 -8.82 -1.47
N PHE A 114 -6.80 -9.08 -1.70
CA PHE A 114 -6.05 -10.09 -0.97
C PHE A 114 -4.54 -9.78 -0.93
N LEU A 115 -4.02 -9.47 0.26
CA LEU A 115 -2.61 -9.31 0.56
C LEU A 115 -2.02 -10.64 1.04
N ASN A 116 -1.20 -11.27 0.21
CA ASN A 116 -0.48 -12.50 0.58
C ASN A 116 0.95 -12.17 0.98
N CYS A 117 1.19 -12.01 2.28
CA CYS A 117 2.41 -11.44 2.82
C CYS A 117 3.27 -12.49 3.51
N GLU A 118 4.56 -12.45 3.23
CA GLU A 118 5.59 -13.30 3.84
C GLU A 118 6.64 -12.38 4.45
N LEU A 119 6.85 -12.44 5.78
CA LEU A 119 7.71 -11.51 6.51
C LEU A 119 9.18 -11.61 6.11
N THR A 120 9.59 -12.75 5.54
CA THR A 120 10.95 -12.92 5.02
C THR A 120 11.15 -12.28 3.64
N ASN A 121 10.08 -11.81 2.98
CA ASN A 121 10.22 -11.14 1.69
C ASN A 121 10.82 -9.74 1.87
N PRO A 122 11.65 -9.29 0.91
CA PRO A 122 12.08 -7.91 0.87
C PRO A 122 10.89 -6.97 0.65
N LEU A 123 11.00 -5.74 1.15
CA LEU A 123 10.07 -4.68 0.78
C LEU A 123 10.34 -4.28 -0.67
N VAL A 124 9.34 -4.39 -1.53
CA VAL A 124 9.49 -4.14 -2.97
C VAL A 124 8.60 -3.00 -3.41
N ARG A 125 9.16 -2.06 -4.19
CA ARG A 125 8.37 -1.19 -5.07
C ARG A 125 8.01 -1.95 -6.33
N PHE A 126 6.73 -2.01 -6.65
CA PHE A 126 6.24 -2.70 -7.82
C PHE A 126 5.26 -1.84 -8.61
N GLU A 127 5.14 -2.19 -9.88
CA GLU A 127 4.20 -1.61 -10.81
C GLU A 127 3.07 -2.59 -11.11
N PHE A 128 1.91 -2.01 -11.41
CA PHE A 128 0.73 -2.73 -11.83
C PHE A 128 -0.10 -1.85 -12.78
N LYS A 129 -0.96 -2.49 -13.56
CA LYS A 129 -1.68 -1.90 -14.67
C LYS A 129 -2.48 -0.69 -14.21
N ASN A 130 -2.55 0.29 -15.10
CA ASN A 130 -3.49 1.40 -15.03
C ASN A 130 -4.49 1.28 -16.17
N ASN A 131 -5.74 0.98 -15.84
CA ASN A 131 -6.80 0.76 -16.82
C ASN A 131 -7.24 2.05 -17.52
N THR A 132 -6.90 3.22 -16.95
CA THR A 132 -7.23 4.53 -17.52
C THR A 132 -6.11 5.10 -18.40
N ASN A 133 -4.88 4.62 -18.23
CA ASN A 133 -3.72 5.06 -19.01
C ASN A 133 -2.70 3.91 -19.12
N GLU A 134 -2.72 3.20 -20.24
CA GLU A 134 -1.83 2.06 -20.52
C GLU A 134 -0.35 2.45 -20.62
N GLN A 135 -0.02 3.74 -20.75
CA GLN A 135 1.36 4.22 -20.80
C GLN A 135 1.96 4.51 -19.41
N LEU A 136 1.13 4.56 -18.37
CA LEU A 136 1.57 4.92 -17.02
C LEU A 136 1.00 3.97 -15.98
N ASN A 137 1.78 2.95 -15.63
CA ASN A 137 1.45 2.03 -14.55
C ASN A 137 1.26 2.73 -13.21
N ARG A 138 0.45 2.11 -12.36
CA ARG A 138 0.34 2.45 -10.94
C ARG A 138 1.53 1.86 -10.20
N VAL A 139 1.82 2.42 -9.03
CA VAL A 139 2.95 2.05 -8.18
C VAL A 139 2.48 1.84 -6.75
N ALA A 140 3.01 0.82 -6.10
CA ALA A 140 2.89 0.61 -4.67
C ALA A 140 4.18 -0.02 -4.10
N THR A 141 4.29 -0.06 -2.78
CA THR A 141 5.31 -0.81 -2.05
C THR A 141 4.67 -1.88 -1.19
N SER A 142 5.29 -3.06 -1.10
CA SER A 142 4.77 -4.18 -0.32
C SER A 142 5.82 -5.27 -0.14
N ILE A 143 5.75 -6.01 0.98
CA ILE A 143 6.38 -7.34 1.12
C ILE A 143 5.51 -8.48 0.54
N CYS A 144 4.25 -8.18 0.26
CA CYS A 144 3.27 -9.13 -0.24
C CYS A 144 3.43 -9.29 -1.76
N THR A 145 2.96 -10.41 -2.29
CA THR A 145 3.12 -10.76 -3.71
C THR A 145 1.79 -11.14 -4.36
N TRP A 146 1.70 -10.92 -5.67
CA TRP A 146 0.54 -11.26 -6.49
C TRP A 146 1.00 -12.09 -7.69
N LYS A 147 0.15 -13.03 -8.12
CA LYS A 147 0.45 -13.91 -9.27
C LYS A 147 0.33 -13.19 -10.61
N GLU A 148 -0.52 -12.17 -10.65
CA GLU A 148 -0.86 -11.44 -11.87
C GLU A 148 -0.72 -9.95 -11.62
N ASP A 149 -0.39 -9.24 -12.70
CA ASP A 149 -0.34 -7.77 -12.70
C ASP A 149 0.59 -7.22 -11.60
N TYR A 150 1.75 -7.85 -11.45
CA TYR A 150 2.75 -7.52 -10.44
C TYR A 150 4.12 -7.52 -11.09
N ILE A 151 4.68 -6.32 -11.25
CA ILE A 151 5.97 -6.10 -11.89
C ILE A 151 6.89 -5.50 -10.83
N PRO A 152 7.66 -6.31 -10.10
CA PRO A 152 8.59 -5.80 -9.09
C PRO A 152 9.73 -5.03 -9.78
N THR A 153 10.03 -3.82 -9.28
CA THR A 153 10.97 -2.89 -9.91
C THR A 153 12.18 -2.58 -9.05
N TRP A 154 11.97 -2.43 -7.74
CA TRP A 154 13.04 -2.10 -6.80
C TRP A 154 12.86 -2.81 -5.47
N ILE A 155 13.95 -3.28 -4.88
CA ILE A 155 14.02 -3.60 -3.45
C ILE A 155 14.30 -2.30 -2.68
N MET A 156 13.52 -2.09 -1.64
CA MET A 156 13.59 -0.94 -0.76
C MET A 156 14.32 -1.32 0.53
N GLU A 157 15.30 -0.52 0.93
CA GLU A 157 15.97 -0.60 2.24
C GLU A 157 15.99 0.80 2.85
N ASP A 158 15.71 0.90 4.15
CA ASP A 158 15.68 2.19 4.89
C ASP A 158 14.83 3.29 4.24
N GLY A 159 13.79 2.90 3.49
CA GLY A 159 12.89 3.80 2.78
C GLY A 159 13.38 4.28 1.41
N GLU A 160 14.52 3.78 0.92
CA GLU A 160 15.12 4.15 -0.35
C GLU A 160 15.21 2.97 -1.32
N GLU A 161 15.13 3.22 -2.63
CA GLU A 161 15.35 2.17 -3.63
C GLU A 161 16.84 1.80 -3.61
N LYS A 162 17.14 0.56 -3.24
CA LYS A 162 18.51 0.07 -3.03
C LYS A 162 18.98 -0.81 -4.18
N TYR A 163 18.14 -1.75 -4.61
CA TYR A 163 18.47 -2.70 -5.68
C TYR A 163 17.42 -2.65 -6.78
N GLU A 164 17.87 -2.45 -8.02
CA GLU A 164 17.03 -2.53 -9.21
C GLU A 164 16.76 -4.01 -9.54
N ILE A 165 15.51 -4.34 -9.82
CA ILE A 165 15.07 -5.68 -10.18
C ILE A 165 14.93 -5.78 -11.70
N HIS A 166 15.68 -6.68 -12.31
CA HIS A 166 15.68 -6.85 -13.77
C HIS A 166 14.71 -7.96 -14.19
N ASN A 167 13.82 -7.65 -15.13
CA ASN A 167 12.81 -8.58 -15.67
C ASN A 167 11.87 -9.19 -14.61
N GLY A 168 11.69 -8.50 -13.48
CA GLY A 168 10.88 -8.97 -12.36
C GLY A 168 11.50 -10.14 -11.57
N ASP A 169 12.76 -10.49 -11.82
CA ASP A 169 13.47 -11.56 -11.11
C ASP A 169 14.25 -11.01 -9.91
N LEU A 170 13.83 -11.37 -8.71
CA LEU A 170 14.47 -10.98 -7.44
C LEU A 170 15.91 -11.50 -7.28
N ASN A 171 16.35 -12.41 -8.15
CA ASN A 171 17.74 -12.89 -8.18
C ASN A 171 18.61 -12.16 -9.20
N ASN A 172 18.02 -11.31 -10.04
CA ASN A 172 18.74 -10.55 -11.04
C ASN A 172 18.72 -9.06 -10.66
N LEU A 173 19.67 -8.70 -9.80
CA LEU A 173 19.71 -7.41 -9.14
C LEU A 173 20.95 -6.59 -9.52
N THR A 174 20.78 -5.27 -9.56
CA THR A 174 21.87 -4.31 -9.63
C THR A 174 21.76 -3.32 -8.47
N GLU A 175 22.85 -3.06 -7.76
CA GLU A 175 22.86 -2.03 -6.72
C GLU A 175 22.75 -0.63 -7.36
N ARG A 176 21.76 0.16 -6.90
CA ARG A 176 21.44 1.48 -7.46
C ARG A 176 22.64 2.41 -7.52
N PHE A 177 23.41 2.49 -6.44
CA PHE A 177 24.47 3.50 -6.29
C PHE A 177 25.75 3.13 -7.04
N THR A 178 26.06 1.84 -7.16
CA THR A 178 27.32 1.38 -7.77
C THR A 178 27.13 0.86 -9.19
N GLY A 179 25.89 0.52 -9.58
CA GLY A 179 25.60 -0.14 -10.85
C GLY A 179 26.17 -1.56 -10.94
N LYS A 180 26.65 -2.13 -9.82
CA LYS A 180 27.22 -3.47 -9.79
C LYS A 180 26.13 -4.52 -9.62
N LYS A 181 26.29 -5.65 -10.29
CA LYS A 181 25.46 -6.82 -10.06
C LYS A 181 25.63 -7.32 -8.63
N VAL A 182 24.54 -7.76 -8.02
CA VAL A 182 24.56 -8.42 -6.72
C VAL A 182 24.86 -9.90 -6.95
N GLU A 183 25.94 -10.40 -6.35
CA GLU A 183 26.23 -11.84 -6.27
C GLU A 183 25.50 -12.40 -5.05
N GLN A 184 24.61 -13.38 -5.26
CA GLN A 184 23.86 -14.07 -4.19
C GLN A 184 24.60 -15.29 -3.66
#